data_AF-Q0HUK1-F1
#
_entry.id   AF-Q0HUK1-F1
#
_cell.length_a   1.000
_cell.length_b   1.000
_cell.length_c   1.000
_cell.angle_alpha   90.00
_cell.angle_beta   90.00
_cell.angle_gamma   90.00
#
_symmetry.space_group_name_H-M   'P 1'
#
loop_
_entity.id
_entity.type
_entity.pdbx_description
1 polymer ?
#
loop_
_entity_poly.entity_id
_entity_poly.type
_entity_poly.pdbx_seq_one_letter_code
_entity_poly.pdbx_strand_id
1 'polypeptide(L)'
;MTGTLVQIHEMNGDFNNAEPPESKVDSIINDVISELAQVQVTIDIKDRTFPSKVSKKIQHNQLRNNRSIVLKYKSYSSHIESAYGTVEKNVVNGKQTALLILHDMYEKALHKFNIDVWEPDMDAIKQHADGIIDDVKTQLTKFLYKSSNINFTKEQMALGVDIVIAHAFVECYVLENPNDTD
;
A
#
# COMPACT_ATOMS: atom_id res chain seq x y z
N MET A 1 -58.03 30.00 -13.33
CA MET A 1 -56.77 29.26 -13.17
C MET A 1 -56.20 29.61 -11.80
N THR A 2 -56.57 28.82 -10.79
CA THR A 2 -56.16 28.98 -9.40
C THR A 2 -54.84 28.24 -9.21
N GLY A 3 -53.74 28.99 -9.02
CA GLY A 3 -52.41 28.43 -8.77
C GLY A 3 -52.33 27.88 -7.35
N THR A 4 -52.02 26.59 -7.22
CA THR A 4 -51.79 25.94 -5.94
C THR A 4 -50.45 26.40 -5.36
N LEU A 5 -50.49 27.12 -4.24
CA LEU A 5 -49.31 27.41 -3.41
C LEU A 5 -48.98 26.16 -2.60
N VAL A 6 -47.84 25.54 -2.90
CA VAL A 6 -47.30 24.43 -2.10
C VAL A 6 -46.57 25.02 -0.90
N GLN A 7 -47.10 24.80 0.30
CA GLN A 7 -46.37 25.12 1.54
C GLN A 7 -45.42 23.96 1.87
N ILE A 8 -44.12 24.21 1.72
CA ILE A 8 -43.07 23.29 2.16
C ILE A 8 -43.01 23.38 3.68
N HIS A 9 -43.50 22.35 4.38
CA HIS A 9 -43.24 22.17 5.80
C HIS A 9 -41.78 21.70 5.97
N GLU A 10 -41.15 22.17 7.04
CA GLU A 10 -39.74 21.99 7.38
C GLU A 10 -39.21 20.58 7.06
N MET A 11 -38.20 20.52 6.20
CA MET A 11 -37.41 19.31 6.03
C MET A 11 -36.46 19.19 7.22
N ASN A 12 -36.82 18.36 8.19
CA ASN A 12 -35.86 17.84 9.17
C ASN A 12 -34.94 16.84 8.46
N GLY A 13 -33.99 17.37 7.69
CA GLY A 13 -32.84 16.64 7.21
C GLY A 13 -31.89 16.44 8.38
N ASP A 14 -31.72 15.20 8.80
CA ASP A 14 -30.71 14.81 9.76
C ASP A 14 -29.33 14.92 9.07
N PHE A 15 -28.79 16.14 9.00
CA PHE A 15 -27.44 16.41 8.52
C PHE A 15 -26.46 15.89 9.56
N ASN A 16 -26.25 14.58 9.57
CA ASN A 16 -25.17 13.96 10.31
C ASN A 16 -23.84 14.35 9.65
N ASN A 17 -23.33 15.53 10.00
CA ASN A 17 -21.95 15.97 9.77
C ASN A 17 -20.93 15.20 10.64
N ALA A 18 -21.33 14.07 11.22
CA ALA A 18 -20.41 13.21 11.94
C ALA A 18 -19.50 12.53 10.91
N GLU A 19 -18.20 12.84 10.95
CA GLU A 19 -17.22 12.05 10.22
C GLU A 19 -17.43 10.55 10.51
N PRO A 20 -17.39 9.68 9.49
CA PRO A 20 -17.61 8.26 9.67
C PRO A 20 -16.61 7.72 10.71
N PRO A 21 -17.02 6.82 11.63
CA PRO A 21 -16.18 6.36 12.74
C PRO A 21 -14.86 5.71 12.29
N GLU A 22 -14.78 5.25 11.04
CA GLU A 22 -13.56 4.79 10.37
C GLU A 22 -12.44 5.85 10.37
N SER A 23 -12.76 7.15 10.42
CA SER A 23 -11.78 8.25 10.39
C SER A 23 -10.98 8.44 11.69
N LYS A 24 -11.27 7.63 12.71
CA LYS A 24 -10.74 7.79 14.08
C LYS A 24 -9.83 6.65 14.53
N VAL A 25 -9.39 5.79 13.60
CA VAL A 25 -8.54 4.65 13.92
C VAL A 25 -7.13 4.88 13.38
N ASP A 26 -6.14 4.68 14.25
CA ASP A 26 -4.73 4.81 13.90
C ASP A 26 -4.28 3.64 13.00
N SER A 27 -3.35 3.94 12.09
CA SER A 27 -2.74 2.97 11.18
C SER A 27 -1.29 2.71 11.57
N ILE A 28 -0.96 1.44 11.81
CA ILE A 28 0.42 0.95 12.03
C ILE A 28 1.32 1.37 10.85
N ILE A 29 0.81 1.30 9.63
CA ILE A 29 1.57 1.66 8.43
C ILE A 29 1.86 3.17 8.41
N ASN A 30 0.97 4.01 8.93
CA ASN A 30 1.26 5.44 9.07
C ASN A 30 2.30 5.71 10.14
N ASP A 31 2.35 4.95 11.23
CA ASP A 31 3.45 5.08 12.19
C ASP A 31 4.79 4.69 11.54
N VAL A 32 4.81 3.62 10.73
CA VAL A 32 6.00 3.24 9.95
C VAL A 32 6.43 4.35 8.98
N ILE A 33 5.48 4.97 8.26
CA ILE A 33 5.79 6.08 7.36
C ILE A 33 6.26 7.32 8.14
N SER A 34 5.70 7.57 9.33
CA SER A 34 6.13 8.64 10.22
C SER A 34 7.59 8.48 10.63
N GLU A 35 8.00 7.26 10.99
CA GLU A 35 9.39 6.93 11.29
C GLU A 35 10.29 7.12 10.06
N LEU A 36 9.86 6.62 8.89
CA LEU A 36 10.60 6.80 7.63
C LEU A 36 10.77 8.27 7.22
N ALA A 37 9.78 9.11 7.53
CA ALA A 37 9.78 10.53 7.21
C ALA A 37 10.87 11.32 7.96
N GLN A 38 11.41 10.79 9.07
CA GLN A 38 12.47 11.41 9.86
C GLN A 38 13.88 10.98 9.42
N VAL A 39 14.00 10.00 8.53
CA VAL A 39 15.28 9.44 8.14
C VAL A 39 15.96 10.30 7.06
N GLN A 40 17.25 10.56 7.26
CA GLN A 40 18.09 11.15 6.22
C GLN A 40 18.66 10.05 5.32
N VAL A 41 18.20 10.00 4.07
CA VAL A 41 18.64 9.02 3.07
C VAL A 41 19.33 9.71 1.91
N THR A 42 20.47 9.19 1.48
CA THR A 42 21.14 9.60 0.24
C THR A 42 20.69 8.70 -0.89
N ILE A 43 20.11 9.27 -1.94
CA ILE A 43 19.58 8.53 -3.08
C ILE A 43 20.50 8.75 -4.29
N ASP A 44 21.11 7.68 -4.79
CA ASP A 44 21.75 7.70 -6.10
C ASP A 44 20.72 7.34 -7.19
N ILE A 45 20.19 8.36 -7.84
CA ILE A 45 19.15 8.23 -8.88
C ILE A 45 19.70 7.53 -10.15
N LYS A 46 21.04 7.52 -10.33
CA LYS A 46 21.67 6.91 -11.51
C LYS A 46 21.84 5.40 -11.36
N ASP A 47 21.91 4.92 -10.13
CA ASP A 47 22.09 3.50 -9.85
C ASP A 47 20.77 2.72 -9.95
N ARG A 48 20.61 2.04 -11.09
CA ARG A 48 19.43 1.20 -11.39
C ARG A 48 19.66 -0.28 -11.13
N THR A 49 20.70 -0.63 -10.38
CA THR A 49 21.02 -2.02 -10.07
C THR A 49 20.21 -2.54 -8.90
N PHE A 50 19.73 -3.78 -9.00
CA PHE A 50 19.03 -4.47 -7.92
C PHE A 50 19.89 -5.58 -7.34
N PRO A 51 19.77 -5.89 -6.04
CA PRO A 51 20.30 -7.12 -5.48
C PRO A 51 19.82 -8.35 -6.27
N SER A 52 20.63 -9.41 -6.33
CA SER A 52 20.35 -10.61 -7.13
C SER A 52 18.96 -11.22 -6.84
N LYS A 53 18.59 -11.33 -5.56
CA LYS A 53 17.27 -11.85 -5.14
C LYS A 53 16.11 -11.03 -5.70
N VAL A 54 16.22 -9.70 -5.61
CA VAL A 54 15.20 -8.77 -6.12
C VAL A 54 15.14 -8.81 -7.65
N SER A 55 16.29 -8.87 -8.32
CA SER A 55 16.36 -9.03 -9.78
C SER A 55 15.63 -10.28 -10.26
N LYS A 56 15.85 -11.41 -9.59
CA LYS A 56 15.17 -12.68 -9.92
C LYS A 56 13.66 -12.56 -9.78
N LYS A 57 13.17 -11.96 -8.69
CA LYS A 57 11.73 -11.76 -8.48
C LYS A 57 11.10 -10.82 -9.52
N ILE A 58 11.80 -9.74 -9.89
CA ILE A 58 11.36 -8.83 -10.97
C ILE A 58 11.22 -9.58 -12.30
N GLN A 59 12.19 -10.44 -12.64
CA GLN A 59 12.16 -11.22 -13.87
C GLN A 59 11.04 -12.28 -13.85
N HIS A 60 10.90 -12.99 -12.73
CA HIS A 60 9.88 -14.02 -12.54
C HIS A 60 8.46 -13.47 -12.74
N ASN A 61 8.17 -12.32 -12.14
CA ASN A 61 6.86 -11.65 -12.24
C ASN A 61 6.73 -10.74 -13.48
N GLN A 62 7.74 -10.69 -14.36
CA GLN A 62 7.79 -9.80 -15.53
C GLN A 62 7.49 -8.31 -15.24
N LEU A 63 7.79 -7.82 -14.04
CA LEU A 63 7.51 -6.44 -13.63
C LEU A 63 8.24 -5.45 -14.54
N ARG A 64 7.59 -4.37 -15.01
CA ARG A 64 8.20 -3.40 -15.95
C ARG A 64 8.22 -1.98 -15.38
N ASN A 65 7.07 -1.32 -15.32
CA ASN A 65 6.96 0.10 -14.98
C ASN A 65 7.23 0.35 -13.49
N ASN A 66 6.75 -0.55 -12.64
CA ASN A 66 6.85 -0.47 -11.19
C ASN A 66 8.19 -0.97 -10.63
N ARG A 67 9.17 -1.25 -11.49
CA ARG A 67 10.58 -1.41 -11.09
C ARG A 67 11.11 -0.18 -10.34
N SER A 68 10.63 1.00 -10.71
CA SER A 68 11.00 2.26 -10.06
C SER A 68 10.57 2.32 -8.58
N ILE A 69 9.44 1.71 -8.23
CA ILE A 69 8.98 1.54 -6.85
C ILE A 69 9.95 0.61 -6.11
N VAL A 70 10.26 -0.55 -6.70
CA VAL A 70 11.19 -1.52 -6.11
C VAL A 70 12.58 -0.94 -5.89
N LEU A 71 13.06 -0.03 -6.75
CA LEU A 71 14.35 0.64 -6.57
C LEU A 71 14.43 1.45 -5.28
N LYS A 72 13.31 2.03 -4.82
CA LYS A 72 13.29 2.81 -3.58
C LYS A 72 13.65 1.95 -2.37
N TYR A 73 13.29 0.67 -2.37
CA TYR A 73 13.69 -0.25 -1.30
C TYR A 73 15.21 -0.34 -1.14
N LYS A 74 16.00 -0.20 -2.21
CA LYS A 74 17.47 -0.26 -2.12
C LYS A 74 18.03 0.76 -1.13
N SER A 75 17.59 2.01 -1.22
CA SER A 75 18.06 3.09 -0.34
C SER A 75 17.39 3.07 1.03
N TYR A 76 16.24 2.40 1.16
CA TYR A 76 15.42 2.43 2.37
C TYR A 76 15.36 1.09 3.13
N SER A 77 16.01 0.02 2.65
CA SER A 77 15.86 -1.34 3.19
C SER A 77 16.15 -1.45 4.69
N SER A 78 17.28 -0.91 5.16
CA SER A 78 17.61 -0.86 6.58
C SER A 78 16.67 0.03 7.39
N HIS A 79 16.18 1.11 6.78
CA HIS A 79 15.34 2.10 7.43
C HIS A 79 13.90 1.61 7.63
N ILE A 80 13.32 0.90 6.64
CA ILE A 80 12.00 0.31 6.80
C ILE A 80 12.00 -0.83 7.83
N GLU A 81 13.05 -1.65 7.86
CA GLU A 81 13.20 -2.67 8.91
C GLU A 81 13.34 -2.04 10.31
N SER A 82 14.09 -0.94 10.41
CA SER A 82 14.22 -0.19 11.67
C SER A 82 12.89 0.46 12.08
N ALA A 83 12.14 1.03 11.13
CA ALA A 83 10.84 1.64 11.38
C ALA A 83 9.83 0.61 11.91
N TYR A 84 9.73 -0.57 11.27
CA TYR A 84 8.93 -1.67 11.79
C TYR A 84 9.38 -2.10 13.19
N GLY A 85 10.70 -2.23 13.43
CA GLY A 85 11.24 -2.57 14.73
C GLY A 85 10.96 -1.53 15.82
N THR A 86 10.81 -0.25 15.47
CA THR A 86 10.36 0.79 16.41
C THR A 86 8.86 0.66 16.72
N VAL A 87 8.03 0.47 15.68
CA VAL A 87 6.58 0.32 15.86
C VAL A 87 6.23 -0.93 16.68
N GLU A 88 6.95 -2.03 16.49
CA GLU A 88 6.74 -3.28 17.24
C GLU A 88 6.98 -3.16 18.75
N LYS A 89 7.74 -2.15 19.20
CA LYS A 89 7.91 -1.87 20.65
C LYS A 89 6.60 -1.41 21.29
N ASN A 90 5.72 -0.78 20.52
CA ASN A 90 4.46 -0.21 20.99
C ASN A 90 3.25 -1.04 20.55
N VAL A 91 3.35 -1.73 19.41
CA VAL A 91 2.28 -2.54 18.83
C VAL A 91 2.77 -3.97 18.63
N VAL A 92 2.28 -4.88 19.46
CA VAL A 92 2.60 -6.31 19.35
C VAL A 92 2.23 -6.83 17.96
N ASN A 93 3.17 -7.52 17.29
CA ASN A 93 3.02 -8.04 15.93
C ASN A 93 2.69 -6.95 14.88
N GLY A 94 3.14 -5.71 15.11
CA GLY A 94 2.87 -4.59 14.20
C GLY A 94 3.33 -4.84 12.76
N LYS A 95 4.56 -5.35 12.56
CA LYS A 95 5.09 -5.66 11.23
C LYS A 95 4.24 -6.72 10.53
N GLN A 96 3.98 -7.84 11.21
CA GLN A 96 3.21 -8.93 10.63
C GLN A 96 1.79 -8.49 10.25
N THR A 97 1.14 -7.71 11.11
CA THR A 97 -0.22 -7.20 10.86
C THR A 97 -0.23 -6.28 9.64
N ALA A 98 0.75 -5.39 9.51
CA ALA A 98 0.88 -4.51 8.35
C ALA A 98 1.11 -5.29 7.04
N LEU A 99 1.99 -6.29 7.06
CA LEU A 99 2.28 -7.11 5.88
C LEU A 99 1.08 -7.98 5.46
N LEU A 100 0.30 -8.51 6.41
CA LEU A 100 -0.93 -9.25 6.12
C LEU A 100 -1.99 -8.37 5.46
N ILE A 101 -2.13 -7.10 5.88
CA ILE A 101 -3.03 -6.15 5.21
C ILE A 101 -2.59 -5.88 3.78
N LEU A 102 -1.28 -5.78 3.51
CA LEU A 102 -0.77 -5.63 2.14
C LEU A 102 -1.03 -6.87 1.28
N HIS A 103 -0.97 -8.06 1.88
CA HIS A 103 -1.32 -9.30 1.19
C HIS A 103 -2.81 -9.38 0.87
N ASP A 104 -3.71 -9.02 1.80
CA ASP A 104 -5.15 -8.93 1.52
C ASP A 104 -5.45 -7.91 0.40
N MET A 105 -4.72 -6.78 0.35
CA MET A 105 -4.82 -5.85 -0.79
C MET A 105 -4.34 -6.47 -2.10
N TYR A 106 -3.31 -7.32 -2.06
CA TYR A 106 -2.83 -8.08 -3.22
C TYR A 106 -3.88 -9.10 -3.70
N GLU A 107 -4.47 -9.89 -2.81
CA GLU A 107 -5.56 -10.83 -3.14
C GLU A 107 -6.75 -10.10 -3.78
N LYS A 108 -7.14 -8.96 -3.23
CA LYS A 108 -8.18 -8.10 -3.82
C LYS A 108 -7.81 -7.59 -5.20
N ALA A 109 -6.54 -7.25 -5.42
CA ALA A 109 -6.04 -6.85 -6.72
C ALA A 109 -6.08 -8.03 -7.71
N LEU A 110 -5.71 -9.25 -7.30
CA LEU A 110 -5.83 -10.45 -8.13
C LEU A 110 -7.28 -10.68 -8.58
N HIS A 111 -8.24 -10.60 -7.66
CA HIS A 111 -9.67 -10.71 -7.99
C HIS A 111 -10.12 -9.69 -9.03
N LYS A 112 -9.60 -8.45 -8.98
CA LYS A 112 -9.93 -7.41 -9.97
C LYS A 112 -9.48 -7.78 -11.39
N PHE A 113 -8.42 -8.58 -11.52
CA PHE A 113 -7.92 -9.09 -12.79
C PHE A 113 -8.43 -10.51 -13.12
N ASN A 114 -9.43 -11.02 -12.37
CA ASN A 114 -10.00 -12.36 -12.50
C ASN A 114 -8.95 -13.48 -12.34
N ILE A 115 -7.98 -13.29 -11.44
CA ILE A 115 -6.98 -14.29 -11.09
C ILE A 115 -7.43 -14.98 -9.80
N ASP A 116 -7.45 -16.31 -9.80
CA ASP A 116 -7.75 -17.10 -8.61
C ASP A 116 -6.58 -17.00 -7.61
N VAL A 117 -6.90 -16.77 -6.34
CA VAL A 117 -5.91 -16.59 -5.28
C VAL A 117 -5.30 -17.93 -4.83
N TRP A 118 -6.06 -19.01 -4.89
CA TRP A 118 -5.65 -20.35 -4.46
C TRP A 118 -4.93 -21.11 -5.56
N GLU A 119 -5.30 -20.85 -6.82
CA GLU A 119 -4.67 -21.41 -8.02
C GLU A 119 -4.25 -20.30 -8.99
N PRO A 120 -3.27 -19.45 -8.61
CA PRO A 120 -2.87 -18.31 -9.41
C PRO A 120 -2.26 -18.73 -10.75
N ASP A 121 -2.88 -18.27 -11.84
CA ASP A 121 -2.28 -18.37 -13.17
C ASP A 121 -1.08 -17.41 -13.29
N MET A 122 0.11 -17.99 -13.26
CA MET A 122 1.37 -17.25 -13.37
C MET A 122 1.46 -16.40 -14.64
N ASP A 123 0.84 -16.80 -15.75
CA ASP A 123 0.91 -16.02 -16.98
C ASP A 123 -0.03 -14.81 -16.92
N ALA A 124 -1.20 -14.96 -16.29
CA ALA A 124 -2.08 -13.84 -15.97
C ALA A 124 -1.43 -12.86 -14.99
N ILE A 125 -0.75 -13.36 -13.95
CA ILE A 125 -0.01 -12.51 -13.01
C ILE A 125 1.08 -11.73 -13.73
N LYS A 126 1.91 -12.38 -14.54
CA LYS A 126 2.97 -11.71 -15.32
C LYS A 126 2.41 -10.64 -16.26
N GLN A 127 1.29 -10.93 -16.91
CA GLN A 127 0.63 -10.00 -17.82
C GLN A 127 0.10 -8.76 -17.08
N HIS A 128 -0.36 -8.93 -15.84
CA HIS A 128 -0.99 -7.87 -15.05
C HIS A 128 -0.13 -7.33 -13.89
N ALA A 129 1.12 -7.76 -13.74
CA ALA A 129 1.96 -7.49 -12.58
C ALA A 129 2.07 -6.00 -12.22
N ASP A 130 2.30 -5.14 -13.21
CA ASP A 130 2.34 -3.69 -12.98
C ASP A 130 0.98 -3.15 -12.52
N GLY A 131 -0.11 -3.59 -13.14
CA GLY A 131 -1.48 -3.18 -12.79
C GLY A 131 -1.92 -3.67 -11.41
N ILE A 132 -1.46 -4.85 -10.99
CA ILE A 132 -1.68 -5.37 -9.64
C ILE A 132 -0.98 -4.47 -8.61
N ILE A 133 0.29 -4.11 -8.82
CA ILE A 133 0.99 -3.18 -7.94
C ILE A 133 0.30 -1.82 -7.89
N ASP A 134 -0.15 -1.29 -9.02
CA ASP A 134 -0.86 0.00 -9.08
C ASP A 134 -2.18 -0.03 -8.29
N ASP A 135 -2.88 -1.16 -8.33
CA ASP A 135 -4.11 -1.35 -7.57
C ASP A 135 -3.82 -1.45 -6.07
N VAL A 136 -2.84 -2.27 -5.65
CA VAL A 136 -2.37 -2.34 -4.25
C VAL A 136 -1.95 -0.96 -3.75
N LYS A 137 -1.23 -0.19 -4.56
CA LYS A 137 -0.84 1.19 -4.24
C LYS A 137 -2.04 2.10 -4.02
N THR A 138 -3.04 1.99 -4.89
CA THR A 138 -4.27 2.76 -4.79
C THR A 138 -5.07 2.38 -3.54
N GLN A 139 -5.19 1.09 -3.26
CA GLN A 139 -5.86 0.56 -2.07
C GLN A 139 -5.16 1.05 -0.79
N LEU A 140 -3.83 0.90 -0.71
CA LEU A 140 -3.03 1.32 0.44
C LEU A 140 -3.15 2.82 0.66
N THR A 141 -2.97 3.63 -0.39
CA THR A 141 -3.07 5.09 -0.29
C THR A 141 -4.43 5.51 0.28
N LYS A 142 -5.53 4.93 -0.22
CA LYS A 142 -6.88 5.20 0.29
C LYS A 142 -7.06 4.77 1.75
N PHE A 143 -6.51 3.60 2.11
CA PHE A 143 -6.54 3.10 3.48
C PHE A 143 -5.84 4.06 4.45
N LEU A 144 -4.65 4.57 4.09
CA LEU A 144 -3.88 5.47 4.94
C LEU A 144 -4.51 6.85 5.10
N TYR A 145 -5.13 7.40 4.05
CA TYR A 145 -5.84 8.69 4.13
C TYR A 145 -7.07 8.66 5.04
N LYS A 146 -7.61 7.48 5.35
CA LYS A 146 -8.73 7.32 6.28
C LYS A 146 -8.32 7.29 7.74
N SER A 147 -7.03 7.18 8.08
CA SER A 147 -6.61 7.06 9.48
C SER A 147 -6.57 8.41 10.21
N SER A 148 -6.53 8.36 11.54
CA SER A 148 -6.39 9.54 12.41
C SER A 148 -4.96 10.01 12.64
N ASN A 149 -3.95 9.16 12.43
CA ASN A 149 -2.55 9.41 12.83
C ASN A 149 -1.62 9.88 11.69
N ILE A 150 -2.11 10.73 10.78
CA ILE A 150 -1.26 11.30 9.71
C ILE A 150 -0.52 12.52 10.24
N ASN A 151 0.80 12.41 10.45
CA ASN A 151 1.65 13.49 10.95
C ASN A 151 2.75 13.96 9.96
N PHE A 152 2.69 13.48 8.72
CA PHE A 152 3.70 13.71 7.68
C PHE A 152 3.06 14.30 6.41
N THR A 153 3.88 14.88 5.53
CA THR A 153 3.40 15.56 4.32
C THR A 153 2.90 14.59 3.25
N LYS A 154 2.20 15.11 2.23
CA LYS A 154 1.72 14.29 1.10
C LYS A 154 2.86 13.67 0.30
N GLU A 155 3.99 14.36 0.19
CA GLU A 155 5.19 13.85 -0.46
C GLU A 155 5.80 12.70 0.35
N GLN A 156 5.84 12.83 1.67
CA GLN A 156 6.27 11.78 2.59
C GLN A 156 5.32 10.56 2.54
N MET A 157 4.00 10.79 2.44
CA MET A 157 3.00 9.73 2.21
C MET A 157 3.30 8.97 0.91
N ALA A 158 3.43 9.70 -0.21
CA ALA A 158 3.65 9.08 -1.51
C ALA A 158 4.96 8.28 -1.57
N LEU A 159 6.02 8.81 -0.95
CA LEU A 159 7.30 8.12 -0.84
C LEU A 159 7.20 6.89 0.08
N GLY A 160 6.58 7.04 1.25
CA GLY A 160 6.41 5.98 2.25
C GLY A 160 5.59 4.81 1.71
N VAL A 161 4.48 5.09 1.03
CA VAL A 161 3.66 4.08 0.34
C VAL A 161 4.50 3.28 -0.65
N ASP A 162 5.31 3.94 -1.47
CA ASP A 162 6.17 3.23 -2.43
C ASP A 162 7.22 2.36 -1.74
N ILE A 163 7.81 2.83 -0.63
CA ILE A 163 8.79 2.06 0.15
C ILE A 163 8.14 0.83 0.79
N VAL A 164 6.95 0.98 1.40
CA VAL A 164 6.20 -0.10 2.04
C VAL A 164 5.80 -1.18 1.03
N ILE A 165 5.31 -0.79 -0.15
CA ILE A 165 4.96 -1.74 -1.22
C ILE A 165 6.21 -2.43 -1.74
N ALA A 166 7.31 -1.69 -1.93
CA ALA A 166 8.57 -2.27 -2.37
C ALA A 166 9.11 -3.30 -1.37
N HIS A 167 8.95 -3.04 -0.07
CA HIS A 167 9.31 -3.99 0.98
C HIS A 167 8.42 -5.23 0.97
N ALA A 168 7.08 -5.08 0.89
CA ALA A 168 6.17 -6.21 0.78
C ALA A 168 6.41 -7.05 -0.48
N PHE A 169 6.83 -6.41 -1.59
CA PHE A 169 7.30 -7.11 -2.77
C PHE A 169 8.56 -7.93 -2.49
N VAL A 170 9.56 -7.38 -1.79
CA VAL A 170 10.78 -8.12 -1.46
C VAL A 170 10.51 -9.27 -0.48
N GLU A 171 9.60 -9.09 0.47
CA GLU A 171 9.19 -10.07 1.49
C GLU A 171 8.15 -11.09 0.99
N CYS A 172 7.82 -11.09 -0.32
CA CYS A 172 6.86 -12.02 -0.92
C CYS A 172 5.41 -11.93 -0.43
N TYR A 173 5.00 -10.80 0.16
CA TYR A 173 3.59 -10.54 0.46
C TYR A 173 2.83 -9.97 -0.76
N VAL A 174 3.55 -9.38 -1.72
CA VAL A 174 3.00 -8.88 -2.99
C VAL A 174 3.77 -9.51 -4.15
N LEU A 175 3.01 -10.08 -5.10
CA LEU A 175 3.51 -10.86 -6.23
C LEU A 175 4.29 -12.13 -5.85
N GLU A 176 4.32 -13.08 -6.78
CA GLU A 176 4.76 -14.45 -6.52
C GLU A 176 6.26 -14.57 -6.25
N ASN A 177 6.60 -15.54 -5.41
CA ASN A 177 7.97 -15.85 -5.03
C ASN A 177 8.63 -16.72 -6.11
N PRO A 178 9.82 -16.34 -6.61
CA PRO A 178 10.52 -17.11 -7.64
C PRO A 178 10.95 -18.52 -7.21
N ASN A 179 10.89 -18.85 -5.92
CA ASN A 179 11.20 -20.17 -5.41
C ASN A 179 9.95 -21.06 -5.22
N ASP A 180 8.74 -20.53 -5.44
CA ASP A 180 7.49 -21.29 -5.25
C ASP A 180 7.01 -21.96 -6.56
N THR A 181 7.77 -21.79 -7.65
CA THR A 181 7.65 -22.62 -8.85
C THR A 181 8.54 -23.85 -8.74
N ASP A 182 7.90 -24.99 -8.46
CA ASP A 182 8.40 -26.39 -8.43
C ASP A 182 9.55 -26.74 -7.47
#